data_AF-A0A7V9FM16-F1
#
_entry.id   AF-A0A7V9FM16-F1
#
_cell.length_a   1.000
_cell.length_b   1.000
_cell.length_c   1.000
_cell.angle_alpha   90.00
_cell.angle_beta   90.00
_cell.angle_gamma   90.00
#
_symmetry.space_group_name_H-M   'P 1'
#
loop_
_entity.id
_entity.type
_entity.pdbx_description
1 polymer ?
#
loop_
_entity_poly.entity_id
_entity_poly.type
_entity_poly.pdbx_seq_one_letter_code
_entity_poly.pdbx_strand_id
1 'polypeptide(L)' 'MRRYFGTDGVRGVGGEDLTAELVERLGKAATLWSGRGRVFVGRDTRASGPELEEAFARGVVSA' A
#
# COMPACT_ATOMS: atom_id res chain seq x y z
N MET A 1 7.27 -19.65 2.40
CA MET A 1 5.88 -19.16 2.25
C MET A 1 5.89 -17.65 2.06
N ARG A 2 5.06 -17.10 1.17
CA ARG A 2 4.88 -15.65 1.07
C ARG A 2 4.10 -15.17 2.31
N ARG A 3 4.61 -14.15 3.02
CA ARG A 3 3.96 -13.62 4.24
C ARG A 3 2.81 -12.65 3.94
N TYR A 4 2.97 -11.81 2.91
CA TYR A 4 2.02 -10.72 2.61
C TYR A 4 1.27 -10.92 1.27
N PHE A 5 1.94 -11.43 0.23
CA PHE A 5 1.36 -11.54 -1.11
C PHE A 5 0.62 -12.86 -1.33
N GLY A 6 -0.69 -12.78 -1.55
CA GLY A 6 -1.56 -13.85 -2.02
C GLY A 6 -1.80 -13.80 -3.53
N THR A 7 -2.96 -14.30 -3.98
CA THR A 7 -3.35 -14.36 -5.40
C THR A 7 -3.49 -12.98 -6.03
N ASP A 8 -4.23 -12.07 -5.40
CA ASP A 8 -4.54 -10.73 -5.93
C ASP A 8 -3.77 -9.61 -5.20
N GLY A 9 -2.62 -9.93 -4.60
CA GLY A 9 -1.82 -8.97 -3.83
C GLY A 9 -1.95 -9.14 -2.32
N VAL A 10 -1.78 -8.04 -1.58
CA VAL A 10 -1.84 -8.01 -0.11
C VAL A 10 -3.28 -7.72 0.32
N ARG A 11 -3.88 -8.64 1.10
CA ARG A 11 -5.30 -8.58 1.49
C ARG A 11 -5.45 -8.84 2.99
N GLY A 12 -6.47 -8.24 3.57
CA GLY A 12 -6.84 -8.41 4.97
C GLY A 12 -7.91 -7.41 5.39
N VAL A 13 -8.31 -7.45 6.66
CA VAL A 13 -9.26 -6.50 7.25
C VAL A 13 -8.59 -5.13 7.39
N GLY A 14 -9.27 -4.08 6.90
CA GLY A 14 -8.78 -2.69 6.97
C GLY A 14 -8.72 -2.21 8.43
N GLY A 15 -7.57 -1.64 8.82
CA GLY A 15 -7.33 -1.19 10.20
C GLY A 15 -6.84 -2.28 11.16
N GLU A 16 -6.91 -3.55 10.77
CA GLU A 16 -6.41 -4.69 11.56
C GLU A 16 -5.22 -5.37 10.88
N ASP A 17 -5.47 -6.05 9.76
CA ASP A 17 -4.42 -6.70 8.96
C ASP A 17 -3.74 -5.68 8.03
N LEU A 18 -4.56 -4.86 7.38
CA LEU A 18 -4.14 -3.76 6.51
C LEU A 18 -4.11 -2.47 7.31
N THR A 19 -3.08 -2.33 8.14
CA THR A 19 -2.82 -1.10 8.90
C THR A 19 -2.19 -0.03 8.01
N ALA A 20 -2.40 1.25 8.36
CA ALA A 20 -1.76 2.37 7.67
C ALA A 20 -0.22 2.23 7.64
N GLU A 21 0.39 1.78 8.73
CA GLU A 21 1.84 1.56 8.81
C GLU A 21 2.31 0.50 7.79
N LEU A 22 1.59 -0.62 7.68
CA LEU A 22 1.95 -1.65 6.71
C LEU A 22 1.84 -1.11 5.27
N VAL A 23 0.76 -0.40 4.96
CA VAL A 23 0.54 0.15 3.62
C VAL A 23 1.54 1.23 3.25
N GLU A 24 1.94 2.07 4.20
CA GLU A 24 3.02 3.05 4.01
C GLU A 24 4.35 2.36 3.66
N ARG A 25 4.69 1.29 4.38
CA ARG A 25 5.88 0.48 4.08
C ARG A 25 5.80 -0.19 2.70
N LEU A 26 4.61 -0.61 2.27
CA LEU A 26 4.39 -1.16 0.93
C LEU A 26 4.59 -0.10 -0.16
N GLY A 27 4.07 1.11 0.02
CA GLY A 27 4.29 2.22 -0.92
C GLY A 27 5.76 2.58 -1.08
N LYS A 28 6.50 2.61 0.02
CA LYS A 28 7.95 2.84 0.01
C LYS A 28 8.71 1.72 -0.71
N ALA A 29 8.39 0.47 -0.38
CA ALA A 29 9.01 -0.69 -0.99
C ALA A 29 8.74 -0.75 -2.51
N ALA A 30 7.49 -0.49 -2.94
CA ALA A 30 7.12 -0.48 -4.35
C ALA A 30 7.89 0.60 -5.13
N THR A 31 8.04 1.79 -4.55
CA THR A 31 8.76 2.90 -5.18
C THR A 31 10.24 2.61 -5.35
N LEU A 32 10.90 2.13 -4.29
CA LEU A 32 12.30 1.72 -4.34
C LEU A 32 12.52 0.59 -5.36
N TRP A 33 11.62 -0.39 -5.40
CA TRP A 33 11.70 -1.52 -6.31
C TRP A 33 11.50 -1.12 -7.78
N SER A 34 10.60 -0.17 -8.05
CA SER A 34 10.29 0.30 -9.40
C SER A 34 11.37 1.19 -10.04
N GLY A 35 12.47 1.50 -9.32
CA GLY A 35 13.56 2.32 -9.83
C GLY A 35 13.34 3.84 -9.70
N ARG A 36 12.37 4.26 -8.87
CA ARG A 36 11.92 5.65 -8.67
C ARG A 36 11.27 6.27 -9.92
N GLY A 37 10.18 7.03 -9.74
CA GLY A 37 9.44 7.61 -10.86
C GLY A 37 8.07 8.14 -10.47
N ARG A 38 7.24 8.42 -11.49
CA ARG A 38 5.84 8.83 -11.27
C ARG A 38 4.99 7.62 -10.91
N VAL A 39 4.27 7.71 -9.78
CA VAL A 39 3.35 6.67 -9.32
C VAL A 39 1.92 7.18 -9.46
N PHE A 40 1.06 6.35 -10.07
CA PHE A 40 -0.38 6.56 -10.07
C PHE A 40 -1.00 5.75 -8.94
N VAL A 41 -1.74 6.40 -8.05
CA VAL A 41 -2.45 5.74 -6.94
C VAL A 41 -3.94 5.78 -7.24
N GLY A 42 -4.60 4.63 -7.12
CA GLY A 42 -6.04 4.50 -7.30
C GLY A 42 -6.63 3.59 -6.21
N ARG A 43 -7.89 3.83 -5.88
CA ARG A 43 -8.65 3.04 -4.91
C ARG A 43 -10.06 2.77 -5.42
N ASP A 44 -10.74 1.80 -4.80
CA ASP A 44 -12.17 1.58 -4.99
C ASP A 44 -13.01 2.34 -3.93
N THR A 45 -14.27 1.93 -3.79
CA THR A 45 -15.26 2.58 -2.90
C THR A 45 -15.29 2.00 -1.48
N ARG A 46 -14.36 1.12 -1.09
CA ARG A 46 -14.35 0.58 0.29
C ARG A 46 -14.09 1.68 1.32
N ALA A 47 -14.69 1.52 2.51
CA ALA A 47 -14.60 2.50 3.60
C ALA A 47 -13.16 2.74 4.09
N SER A 48 -12.31 1.71 4.08
CA SER A 48 -10.89 1.84 4.40
C SER A 48 -10.07 2.54 3.31
N GLY A 49 -10.63 2.72 2.12
CA GLY A 49 -9.93 3.21 0.93
C GLY A 49 -9.20 4.54 1.13
N PRO A 50 -9.85 5.61 1.64
CA PRO A 50 -9.21 6.91 1.81
C PRO A 50 -7.95 6.87 2.69
N GLU A 51 -8.00 6.16 3.82
CA GLU A 51 -6.85 6.05 4.73
C GLU A 51 -5.69 5.27 4.09
N LEU A 52 -6.00 4.14 3.43
CA LEU A 52 -4.98 3.31 2.80
C LEU A 52 -4.35 3.98 1.58
N GLU A 53 -5.14 4.75 0.80
CA GLU A 53 -4.64 5.58 -0.29
C GLU A 53 -3.63 6.61 0.21
N GLU A 54 -3.96 7.34 1.28
CA GLU A 54 -3.08 8.34 1.87
C GLU A 54 -1.81 7.71 2.44
N ALA A 55 -1.93 6.59 3.17
CA ALA A 55 -0.80 5.86 3.71
C ALA A 55 0.15 5.38 2.61
N PHE A 56 -0.38 4.81 1.52
CA PHE A 56 0.43 4.37 0.40
C PHE A 56 1.18 5.55 -0.25
N ALA A 57 0.50 6.68 -0.45
CA ALA A 57 1.09 7.89 -1.01
C ALA A 57 2.23 8.45 -0.13
N ARG A 58 2.09 8.47 1.20
CA ARG A 58 3.20 8.83 2.11
C ARG A 58 4.40 7.91 1.95
N GLY A 59 4.13 6.61 1.80
CA GLY A 59 5.15 5.60 1.52
C GLY A 59 5.92 5.91 0.24
N VAL A 60 5.20 6.23 -0.83
CA VAL A 60 5.78 6.60 -2.13
C VAL A 60 6.66 7.85 -2.03
N VAL A 61 6.20 8.91 -1.37
CA VAL A 61 6.94 10.18 -1.25
C VAL A 61 8.19 10.05 -0.37
N SER A 62 8.21 9.11 0.57
CA SER A 62 9.34 8.90 1.51
C SER A 62 10.44 7.93 1.02
N ALA A 63 10.36 7.48 -0.24
CA ALA A 63 11.25 6.49 -0.87
C ALA A 63 12.41 7.13 -1.65
#